data_AF-A0A1F9DAL5-F1
#
_entry.id   AF-A0A1F9DAL5-F1
#
_cell.length_a   1.000
_cell.length_b   1.000
_cell.length_c   1.000
_cell.angle_alpha   90.00
_cell.angle_beta   90.00
_cell.angle_gamma   90.00
#
_symmetry.space_group_name_H-M   'P 1'
#
loop_
_entity.id
_entity.type
_entity.pdbx_description
1 polymer ?
#
loop_
_entity_poly.entity_id
_entity_poly.type
_entity_poly.pdbx_seq_one_letter_code
_entity_poly.pdbx_strand_id
1 'polypeptide(L)'
;MFTNVLQEMLNIVYGAIQYLPDVKISIGIALALLLLIYFKGAVGGLAISILVTIFIADSFFSEGDLYQMTMERAVAGMTLGFFAFFVNLYFIMKTLADWKD
;
A
#
# COMPACT_ATOMS: atom_id res chain seq x y z
N MET A 1 -22.29 -2.75 -9.57
CA MET A 1 -21.36 -1.59 -9.50
C MET A 1 -20.55 -1.64 -8.20
N PHE A 2 -21.15 -1.48 -7.01
CA PHE A 2 -20.42 -1.58 -5.73
C PHE A 2 -19.68 -2.91 -5.54
N THR A 3 -20.34 -4.04 -5.86
CA THR A 3 -19.74 -5.38 -5.83
C THR A 3 -18.52 -5.50 -6.75
N ASN A 4 -18.56 -4.86 -7.92
CA ASN A 4 -17.47 -4.89 -8.90
C ASN A 4 -16.29 -4.06 -8.41
N VAL A 5 -16.54 -2.88 -7.84
CA VAL A 5 -15.49 -2.03 -7.23
C VAL A 5 -14.84 -2.76 -6.04
N LEU A 6 -15.63 -3.42 -5.19
CA LEU A 6 -15.10 -4.20 -4.08
C LEU A 6 -14.24 -5.36 -4.56
N GLN A 7 -14.67 -6.05 -5.63
CA GLN A 7 -13.89 -7.11 -6.26
C GLN A 7 -12.57 -6.56 -6.81
N GLU A 8 -12.59 -5.42 -7.50
CA GLU A 8 -11.36 -4.76 -7.98
C GLU A 8 -10.43 -4.32 -6.84
N MET A 9 -10.97 -3.82 -5.72
CA MET A 9 -10.17 -3.53 -4.54
C MET A 9 -9.45 -4.78 -4.02
N LEU A 10 -10.16 -5.91 -3.95
CA LEU A 10 -9.56 -7.19 -3.58
C LEU A 10 -8.53 -7.65 -4.62
N ASN A 11 -8.81 -7.52 -5.91
CA ASN A 11 -7.88 -7.88 -6.98
C ASN A 11 -6.59 -7.06 -6.91
N ILE A 12 -6.67 -5.76 -6.63
CA ILE A 12 -5.49 -4.90 -6.44
C ILE A 12 -4.69 -5.34 -5.20
N VAL A 13 -5.36 -5.60 -4.08
CA VAL A 13 -4.69 -6.01 -2.83
C VAL A 13 -4.07 -7.40 -2.96
N TYR A 14 -4.79 -8.38 -3.51
CA TYR A 14 -4.29 -9.73 -3.75
C TYR A 14 -3.30 -9.79 -4.91
N GLY A 15 -3.42 -8.89 -5.88
CA GLY A 15 -2.47 -8.75 -6.97
C GLY A 15 -1.08 -8.35 -6.49
N ALA A 16 -0.99 -7.65 -5.35
CA ALA A 16 0.28 -7.41 -4.68
C ALA A 16 0.92 -8.71 -4.15
N ILE A 17 0.17 -9.80 -4.05
CA ILE A 17 0.65 -11.13 -3.66
C ILE A 17 0.82 -12.03 -4.89
N GLN A 18 -0.03 -11.89 -5.91
CA GLN A 18 -0.11 -12.83 -7.05
C GLN A 18 0.62 -12.37 -8.33
N TYR A 19 0.72 -11.05 -8.58
CA TYR A 19 1.32 -10.51 -9.81
C TYR A 19 2.70 -9.90 -9.58
N LEU A 20 3.07 -9.66 -8.33
CA LEU A 20 4.42 -9.28 -7.97
C LEU A 20 5.32 -10.54 -7.91
N PRO A 21 6.52 -10.53 -8.50
CA PRO A 21 7.47 -11.62 -8.35
C PRO A 21 7.65 -11.98 -6.86
N ASP A 22 7.58 -13.26 -6.50
CA ASP A 22 7.71 -13.75 -5.11
C ASP A 22 8.91 -13.14 -4.37
N VAL A 23 9.99 -12.90 -5.11
CA VAL A 23 11.21 -12.24 -4.64
C VAL A 23 10.94 -10.81 -4.16
N LYS A 24 10.16 -10.00 -4.89
CA LYS A 24 9.82 -8.62 -4.51
C LYS A 24 8.96 -8.57 -3.24
N ILE A 25 7.98 -9.46 -3.13
CA ILE A 25 7.10 -9.55 -1.95
C ILE A 25 7.94 -9.96 -0.73
N SER A 26 8.76 -11.00 -0.87
CA SER A 26 9.61 -11.51 0.20
C SER A 26 10.63 -10.47 0.68
N ILE A 27 11.25 -9.73 -0.25
CA ILE A 27 12.15 -8.59 0.08
C ILE A 27 11.36 -7.48 0.76
N GLY A 28 10.15 -7.17 0.29
CA GLY A 28 9.25 -6.20 0.90
C GLY A 28 8.91 -6.50 2.35
N ILE A 29 8.51 -7.74 2.62
CA ILE A 29 8.22 -8.23 3.97
C ILE A 29 9.49 -8.22 4.83
N ALA A 30 10.63 -8.67 4.29
CA ALA A 30 11.90 -8.66 5.02
C ALA A 30 12.33 -7.24 5.39
N LEU A 31 12.21 -6.27 4.48
CA LEU A 31 12.48 -4.86 4.73
C LEU A 31 11.51 -4.27 5.74
N ALA A 32 10.20 -4.54 5.61
CA ALA A 32 9.18 -4.10 6.56
C ALA A 32 9.48 -4.61 7.98
N LEU A 33 9.84 -5.89 8.12
CA LEU A 33 10.22 -6.49 9.40
C LEU A 33 11.52 -5.91 9.96
N LEU A 34 12.55 -5.73 9.13
CA LEU A 34 13.80 -5.07 9.53
C LEU A 34 13.56 -3.65 10.01
N LEU A 35 12.72 -2.89 9.31
CA LEU A 35 12.36 -1.52 9.66
C LEU A 35 11.54 -1.45 10.95
N LEU A 36 10.64 -2.41 11.20
CA LEU A 36 9.95 -2.54 12.49
C LEU A 36 10.92 -2.80 13.64
N ILE A 37 11.89 -3.70 13.43
CA ILE A 37 12.88 -4.06 14.45
C ILE A 37 13.79 -2.86 14.76
N TYR A 38 14.20 -2.13 13.73
CA TYR A 38 15.14 -1.01 13.83
C TYR A 38 14.50 0.29 14.33
N PHE A 39 13.35 0.69 13.78
CA PHE A 39 12.70 1.99 14.01
C PHE A 39 11.50 1.93 14.96
N LYS A 40 11.50 1.03 15.96
CA LYS A 40 10.40 0.76 16.92
C LYS A 40 9.44 1.95 17.14
N GLY A 41 8.12 1.68 17.10
CA GLY A 41 7.09 2.70 17.32
C GLY A 41 6.57 3.32 16.02
N ALA A 42 6.29 4.63 16.04
CA ALA A 42 5.61 5.32 14.94
C ALA A 42 6.42 5.34 13.63
N VAL A 43 7.75 5.42 13.71
CA VAL A 43 8.66 5.43 12.56
C VAL A 43 8.65 4.08 11.82
N GLY A 44 8.72 2.97 12.56
CA GLY A 44 8.58 1.63 11.98
C GLY A 44 7.21 1.41 11.33
N GLY A 45 6.14 1.89 11.97
CA GLY A 45 4.79 1.89 11.41
C GLY A 45 4.69 2.69 10.11
N LEU A 46 5.28 3.89 10.06
CA LEU A 46 5.35 4.72 8.86
C LEU A 46 6.04 3.99 7.72
N ALA A 47 7.23 3.44 7.97
CA ALA A 47 8.04 2.75 6.98
C ALA A 47 7.30 1.55 6.36
N ILE A 48 6.59 0.77 7.19
CA ILE A 48 5.72 -0.31 6.70
C ILE A 48 4.58 0.23 5.85
N SER A 49 3.87 1.25 6.33
CA SER A 49 2.73 1.78 5.60
C SER A 49 3.11 2.29 4.21
N ILE A 50 4.29 2.90 4.07
CA ILE A 50 4.85 3.32 2.79
C ILE A 50 5.13 2.10 1.90
N LEU A 51 5.80 1.07 2.42
CA LEU A 51 6.10 -0.16 1.66
C LEU A 51 4.83 -0.85 1.16
N VAL A 52 3.83 -1.01 2.03
CA VAL A 52 2.52 -1.59 1.65
C VAL A 52 1.84 -0.74 0.58
N THR A 53 1.88 0.59 0.70
CA THR A 53 1.32 1.50 -0.30
C THR A 53 2.00 1.33 -1.65
N ILE A 54 3.33 1.18 -1.68
CA ILE A 54 4.10 0.94 -2.91
C ILE A 54 3.69 -0.39 -3.56
N PHE A 55 3.51 -1.46 -2.79
CA PHE A 55 3.09 -2.76 -3.36
C PHE A 55 1.67 -2.74 -3.91
N ILE A 56 0.76 -2.06 -3.23
CA ILE A 56 -0.61 -1.85 -3.72
C ILE A 56 -0.59 -1.04 -5.02
N ALA A 57 0.24 0.00 -5.09
CA ALA A 57 0.39 0.81 -6.30
C ALA A 57 0.98 -0.01 -7.47
N ASP A 58 2.05 -0.78 -7.24
CA ASP A 58 2.66 -1.62 -8.29
C ASP A 58 1.65 -2.65 -8.82
N SER A 59 0.87 -3.27 -7.93
CA SER A 59 -0.22 -4.16 -8.31
C SER A 59 -1.30 -3.47 -9.13
N PHE A 60 -1.72 -2.27 -8.72
CA PHE A 60 -2.71 -1.48 -9.45
C PHE A 60 -2.26 -1.20 -10.90
N PHE A 61 -0.99 -0.82 -11.09
CA PHE A 61 -0.39 -0.54 -12.41
C PHE A 61 0.06 -1.78 -13.19
N SER A 62 0.03 -2.98 -12.59
CA SER A 62 0.53 -4.21 -13.24
C SER A 62 -0.32 -4.70 -14.42
N GLU A 63 -1.61 -4.33 -14.48
CA GLU A 63 -2.55 -4.81 -15.51
C GLU A 63 -2.49 -4.05 -16.85
N GLY A 64 -1.51 -3.14 -17.02
CA GLY A 64 -1.23 -2.51 -18.31
C GLY A 64 -1.55 -1.01 -18.36
N ASP A 65 -1.60 -0.48 -19.59
CA ASP A 65 -1.61 0.95 -19.87
C ASP A 65 -2.76 1.69 -19.16
N LEU A 66 -2.45 2.85 -18.56
CA LEU A 66 -3.38 3.69 -17.80
C LEU A 66 -4.65 4.05 -18.58
N TYR A 67 -4.55 4.09 -19.90
CA TYR A 67 -5.66 4.42 -20.81
C TYR A 67 -6.62 3.26 -21.10
N GLN A 68 -6.30 2.03 -20.69
CA GLN A 68 -7.15 0.85 -20.85
C GLN A 68 -7.79 0.39 -19.54
N MET A 69 -7.59 1.15 -18.45
CA MET A 69 -8.11 0.83 -17.13
C MET A 69 -9.63 0.95 -17.06
N THR A 70 -10.29 -0.05 -16.48
CA THR A 70 -11.74 0.00 -16.22
C THR A 70 -12.08 1.09 -15.20
N MET A 71 -13.26 1.68 -15.31
CA MET A 71 -13.72 2.70 -14.37
C MET A 71 -13.80 2.15 -12.94
N GLU A 72 -14.21 0.89 -12.79
CA GLU A 72 -14.27 0.18 -11.52
C GLU A 72 -12.90 0.06 -10.86
N ARG A 73 -11.86 -0.31 -11.64
CA ARG A 73 -10.49 -0.41 -11.13
C ARG A 73 -9.94 0.95 -10.75
N ALA A 74 -10.20 1.99 -11.55
CA ALA A 74 -9.80 3.36 -11.23
C ALA A 74 -10.43 3.83 -9.91
N VAL A 75 -11.72 3.59 -9.70
CA VAL A 75 -12.42 3.92 -8.44
C VAL A 75 -11.88 3.10 -7.27
N ALA A 76 -11.61 1.81 -7.46
CA ALA A 76 -10.99 0.95 -6.45
C ALA A 76 -9.59 1.47 -6.05
N GLY A 77 -8.75 1.80 -7.03
CA GLY A 77 -7.41 2.36 -6.82
C GLY A 77 -7.45 3.71 -6.11
N MET A 78 -8.34 4.62 -6.50
CA MET A 78 -8.54 5.90 -5.81
C MET A 78 -8.98 5.71 -4.36
N THR A 79 -9.88 4.76 -4.12
CA THR A 79 -10.36 4.45 -2.76
C THR A 79 -9.21 3.91 -1.89
N LEU A 80 -8.45 2.93 -2.39
CA LEU A 80 -7.28 2.38 -1.67
C LEU A 80 -6.20 3.44 -1.44
N GLY A 81 -5.92 4.26 -2.44
CA GLY A 81 -4.96 5.37 -2.35
C GLY A 81 -5.36 6.42 -1.32
N PHE A 82 -6.66 6.74 -1.24
CA PHE A 82 -7.21 7.64 -0.22
C PHE A 82 -6.98 7.10 1.19
N PHE A 83 -7.28 5.82 1.45
CA PHE A 83 -7.00 5.21 2.74
C PHE A 83 -5.51 5.18 3.06
N ALA A 84 -4.67 4.79 2.09
CA ALA A 84 -3.23 4.79 2.25
C ALA A 84 -2.68 6.18 2.60
N PHE A 85 -3.19 7.24 1.97
CA PHE A 85 -2.81 8.61 2.29
C PHE A 85 -3.07 8.96 3.76
N PHE A 86 -4.27 8.69 4.28
CA PHE A 86 -4.60 9.00 5.68
C PHE A 86 -3.81 8.15 6.68
N VAL A 87 -3.55 6.88 6.37
CA VAL A 87 -2.71 6.02 7.21
C VAL A 87 -1.27 6.55 7.28
N ASN A 88 -0.68 6.88 6.13
CA ASN A 88 0.67 7.46 6.07
C ASN A 88 0.71 8.81 6.80
N LEU A 89 -0.28 9.68 6.58
CA LEU A 89 -0.39 10.97 7.25
C LEU A 89 -0.47 10.81 8.77
N TYR A 90 -1.28 9.87 9.27
CA TYR A 90 -1.36 9.55 10.69
C TYR A 90 0.00 9.17 11.26
N PHE A 91 0.74 8.27 10.60
CA PHE A 91 2.06 7.85 11.07
C PHE A 91 3.10 8.98 10.99
N ILE A 92 3.04 9.85 9.98
CA ILE A 92 3.87 11.06 9.91
C ILE A 92 3.59 11.96 11.12
N MET A 93 2.32 12.29 11.36
CA MET A 93 1.93 13.17 12.46
C MET A 93 2.31 12.57 13.82
N LYS A 94 2.12 11.26 14.00
CA LYS A 94 2.51 10.57 15.22
C LYS A 94 4.02 10.57 15.42
N THR A 95 4.78 10.34 14.36
CA THR A 95 6.25 10.40 14.39
C THR A 95 6.74 11.79 14.79
N LEU A 96 6.15 12.85 14.22
CA LEU A 96 6.49 14.24 14.56
C LEU A 96 6.10 14.61 15.98
N ALA A 97 4.95 14.13 16.47
CA ALA A 97 4.52 14.36 17.83
C ALA A 97 5.45 13.67 18.85
N ASP A 98 5.80 12.41 18.61
CA ASP A 98 6.69 11.62 19.47
C ASP A 98 8.14 12.15 19.46
N TRP A 99 8.53 12.98 18.48
CA TRP A 99 9.82 13.67 18.45
C TRP A 99 9.86 14.98 19.25
N LYS A 100 8.70 15.50 19.65
CA LYS A 100 8.59 16.75 20.39
C LYS A 100 8.67 16.56 21.91
N ASP A 101 8.47 15.33 22.37
CA ASP A 101 8.64 14.88 23.77
C ASP A 101 10.05 14.30 23.99
#